data_AF-A0A3P7QYW4-F1
#
_entry.id   AF-A0A3P7QYW4-F1
#
_cell.length_a   1.000
_cell.length_b   1.000
_cell.length_c   1.000
_cell.angle_alpha   90.00
_cell.angle_beta   90.00
_cell.angle_gamma   90.00
#
_symmetry.space_group_name_H-M   'P 1'
#
loop_
_entity.id
_entity.type
_entity.pdbx_description
1 polymer ?
#
loop_
_entity_poly.entity_id
_entity_poly.type
_entity_poly.pdbx_seq_one_letter_code
_entity_poly.pdbx_strand_id
1 'polypeptide(L)'
;VGIGPGSVCTTRKKTGVGYPQLSAVNIFCSDLLSTTSLVLECADAAHGLRGHVISDGGCTNSGDVAKAFGAGADFVMIGGLFAGHDQCGGEVIEQNGRKFKLFYGMSSDTAMNKHHGSVAEYRASEGKTITIPYRIASSSCLCSSSYV
;
A
#
# COMPACT_ATOMS: atom_id res chain seq x y z
N VAL A 1 -4.08 -1.34 -9.36
CA VAL A 1 -5.48 -1.10 -8.96
C VAL A 1 -5.51 -0.67 -7.50
N GLY A 2 -5.82 0.61 -7.26
CA GLY A 2 -5.87 1.21 -5.93
C GLY A 2 -5.69 2.73 -5.99
N ILE A 3 -6.68 3.50 -5.50
CA ILE A 3 -6.58 4.96 -5.35
C ILE A 3 -6.84 5.33 -3.89
N GLY A 4 -5.78 5.77 -3.20
CA GLY A 4 -5.83 6.08 -1.77
C GLY A 4 -5.75 4.95 -0.74
N PRO A 5 -5.47 3.66 -1.04
CA PRO A 5 -5.42 2.60 -0.03
C PRO A 5 -4.08 2.49 0.71
N GLY A 6 -3.02 3.16 0.22
CA GLY A 6 -1.67 3.08 0.80
C GLY A 6 -1.59 3.62 2.23
N SER A 7 -0.77 2.97 3.07
CA SER A 7 -0.59 3.30 4.49
C SER A 7 -0.09 4.73 4.75
N VAL A 8 0.63 5.31 3.78
CA VAL A 8 1.19 6.68 3.80
C VAL A 8 0.49 7.62 2.82
N CYS A 9 -0.59 7.18 2.17
CA CYS A 9 -1.34 8.01 1.25
C CYS A 9 -2.40 8.82 2.00
N THR A 10 -2.53 10.10 1.65
CA THR A 10 -3.54 11.03 2.18
C THR A 10 -4.45 11.60 1.08
N THR A 11 -4.35 11.11 -0.16
CA THR A 11 -5.21 11.51 -1.30
C THR A 11 -6.69 11.54 -0.92
N ARG A 12 -7.21 10.47 -0.31
CA ARG A 12 -8.61 10.42 0.18
C ARG A 12 -9.00 11.58 1.10
N LYS A 13 -8.08 12.04 1.96
CA LYS A 13 -8.33 13.16 2.87
C LYS A 13 -8.20 14.52 2.19
N LYS A 14 -7.37 14.65 1.16
CA LYS A 14 -7.05 15.91 0.50
C LYS A 14 -8.02 16.23 -0.64
N THR A 15 -8.31 15.25 -1.48
CA THR A 15 -9.11 15.43 -2.69
C THR A 15 -10.53 14.91 -2.53
N GLY A 16 -10.80 14.12 -1.48
CA GLY A 16 -12.06 13.37 -1.35
C GLY A 16 -12.21 12.25 -2.38
N VAL A 17 -11.24 12.12 -3.30
CA VAL A 17 -11.21 11.09 -4.32
C VAL A 17 -10.52 9.87 -3.76
N GLY A 18 -11.20 8.75 -3.83
CA GLY A 18 -10.60 7.45 -3.61
C GLY A 18 -11.64 6.38 -3.73
N TYR A 19 -11.18 5.21 -4.13
CA TYR A 19 -12.00 4.02 -4.15
C TYR A 19 -11.57 3.17 -2.96
N PRO A 20 -12.49 2.80 -2.06
CA PRO A 20 -12.12 1.87 -1.00
C PRO A 20 -11.58 0.59 -1.64
N GLN A 21 -10.37 0.16 -1.25
CA GLN A 21 -9.94 -1.21 -1.58
C GLN A 21 -10.95 -2.24 -1.01
N LEU A 22 -11.71 -1.81 0.00
CA LEU A 22 -12.74 -2.57 0.72
C LEU A 22 -14.20 -2.17 0.37
N SER A 23 -14.57 -1.79 -0.86
CA SER A 23 -15.88 -1.15 -1.11
C SER A 23 -17.08 -1.83 -0.45
N ALA A 24 -17.64 -1.14 0.54
CA ALA A 24 -18.68 -1.58 1.46
C ALA A 24 -20.11 -1.47 0.88
N VAL A 25 -20.27 -1.53 -0.45
CA VAL A 25 -21.59 -1.55 -1.08
C VAL A 25 -21.88 -2.95 -1.56
N ASN A 26 -22.55 -3.63 -0.64
CA ASN A 26 -23.24 -4.89 -0.72
C ASN A 26 -24.33 -4.87 -1.83
N ILE A 27 -23.96 -5.11 -3.09
CA ILE A 27 -24.91 -5.46 -4.16
C ILE A 27 -24.55 -6.86 -4.65
N PHE A 28 -25.26 -7.82 -4.06
CA PHE A 28 -25.32 -9.25 -4.36
C PHE A 28 -24.12 -10.13 -3.96
N CYS A 29 -24.39 -10.95 -2.93
CA CYS A 29 -23.69 -12.18 -2.53
C CYS A 29 -22.44 -12.06 -1.62
N SER A 30 -22.69 -12.38 -0.35
CA SER A 30 -21.79 -12.98 0.65
C SER A 30 -20.85 -12.03 1.43
N ASP A 31 -21.07 -11.99 2.73
CA ASP A 31 -20.33 -11.27 3.78
C ASP A 31 -18.83 -11.65 3.93
N LEU A 32 -18.21 -12.27 2.93
CA LEU A 32 -16.80 -12.70 2.95
C LEU A 32 -15.86 -11.82 2.11
N LEU A 33 -16.39 -10.86 1.34
CA LEU A 33 -15.66 -10.17 0.27
C LEU A 33 -15.31 -8.70 0.57
N SER A 34 -15.09 -8.35 1.84
CA SER A 34 -14.96 -6.93 2.19
C SER A 34 -13.71 -6.25 1.63
N THR A 35 -12.68 -6.95 1.12
CA THR A 35 -11.36 -6.38 0.72
C THR A 35 -11.12 -6.35 -0.80
N THR A 36 -12.15 -6.61 -1.60
CA THR A 36 -11.96 -7.34 -2.87
C THR A 36 -12.63 -6.69 -4.09
N SER A 37 -13.55 -5.76 -3.88
CA SER A 37 -14.51 -5.32 -4.90
C SER A 37 -13.88 -4.56 -6.09
N LEU A 38 -12.93 -3.64 -5.87
CA LEU A 38 -12.28 -2.92 -6.98
C LEU A 38 -11.39 -3.84 -7.82
N VAL A 39 -10.67 -4.74 -7.16
CA VAL A 39 -9.74 -5.65 -7.83
C VAL A 39 -10.53 -6.65 -8.68
N LEU A 40 -11.67 -7.14 -8.20
CA LEU A 40 -12.56 -8.02 -8.96
C LEU A 40 -13.10 -7.36 -10.23
N GLU A 41 -13.64 -6.15 -10.15
CA GLU A 41 -14.16 -5.45 -11.34
C GLU A 41 -13.06 -5.18 -12.37
N CYS A 42 -11.87 -4.76 -11.90
CA CYS A 42 -10.73 -4.53 -12.77
C CYS A 42 -10.16 -5.84 -13.34
N ALA A 43 -10.18 -6.94 -12.57
CA ALA A 43 -9.73 -8.26 -12.99
C ALA A 43 -10.65 -8.83 -14.07
N ASP A 44 -11.97 -8.77 -13.88
CA ASP A 44 -12.94 -9.24 -14.87
C ASP A 44 -12.80 -8.48 -16.20
N ALA A 45 -12.70 -7.14 -16.13
CA ALA A 45 -12.46 -6.32 -17.30
C ALA A 45 -11.12 -6.60 -17.98
N ALA A 46 -10.04 -6.79 -17.20
CA ALA A 46 -8.72 -7.06 -17.74
C ALA A 46 -8.60 -8.47 -18.33
N HIS A 47 -9.10 -9.49 -17.65
CA HIS A 47 -9.06 -10.88 -18.08
C HIS A 47 -9.91 -11.10 -19.34
N GLY A 48 -11.03 -10.38 -19.49
CA GLY A 48 -11.80 -10.33 -20.75
C GLY A 48 -10.97 -9.85 -21.95
N LEU A 49 -9.93 -9.05 -21.71
CA LEU A 49 -8.97 -8.57 -22.71
C LEU A 49 -7.63 -9.32 -22.70
N ARG A 50 -7.51 -10.41 -21.93
CA ARG A 50 -6.24 -11.13 -21.67
C ARG A 50 -5.14 -10.25 -21.07
N GLY A 51 -5.51 -9.20 -20.36
CA GLY A 51 -4.62 -8.38 -19.55
C GLY A 51 -4.40 -8.98 -18.16
N HIS A 52 -3.45 -8.42 -17.42
CA HIS A 52 -3.16 -8.79 -16.03
C HIS A 52 -3.39 -7.61 -15.08
N VAL A 53 -3.74 -7.91 -13.83
CA VAL A 53 -4.03 -6.92 -12.80
C VAL A 53 -3.04 -6.99 -11.64
N ILE A 54 -2.54 -5.81 -11.26
CA ILE A 54 -1.73 -5.63 -10.06
C ILE A 54 -2.57 -4.92 -8.99
N SER A 55 -2.81 -5.56 -7.85
CA SER A 55 -3.39 -4.91 -6.66
C SER A 55 -2.33 -4.08 -5.96
N ASP A 56 -2.54 -2.77 -5.80
CA ASP A 56 -1.53 -1.87 -5.24
C ASP A 56 -2.01 -1.20 -3.96
N GLY A 57 -1.30 -1.50 -2.86
CA GLY A 57 -1.51 -0.90 -1.56
C GLY A 57 -2.65 -1.53 -0.75
N GLY A 58 -2.78 -1.10 0.50
CA GLY A 58 -3.81 -1.57 1.43
C GLY A 58 -3.53 -2.91 2.13
N CYS A 59 -2.57 -3.71 1.65
CA CYS A 59 -2.20 -4.98 2.29
C CYS A 59 -1.34 -4.74 3.55
N THR A 60 -1.83 -5.15 4.71
CA THR A 60 -1.16 -4.98 6.01
C THR A 60 -0.65 -6.29 6.60
N ASN A 61 -1.25 -7.40 6.20
CA ASN A 61 -0.91 -8.75 6.64
C ASN A 61 -0.92 -9.72 5.43
N SER A 62 -0.40 -10.93 5.62
CA SER A 62 -0.37 -11.98 4.60
C SER A 62 -1.77 -12.43 4.14
N GLY A 63 -2.76 -12.38 5.04
CA GLY A 63 -4.15 -12.66 4.72
C GLY A 63 -4.76 -11.67 3.73
N ASP A 64 -4.41 -10.38 3.81
CA ASP A 64 -4.85 -9.36 2.85
C ASP A 64 -4.27 -9.65 1.44
N VAL A 65 -3.05 -10.17 1.39
CA VAL A 65 -2.42 -10.61 0.14
C VAL A 65 -3.15 -11.82 -0.44
N ALA A 66 -3.45 -12.83 0.39
CA ALA A 66 -4.24 -13.99 -0.03
C ALA A 66 -5.64 -13.58 -0.54
N LYS A 67 -6.31 -12.64 0.13
CA LYS A 67 -7.58 -12.07 -0.33
C LYS A 67 -7.46 -11.32 -1.65
N ALA A 68 -6.36 -10.58 -1.87
CA ALA A 68 -6.11 -9.90 -3.13
C ALA A 68 -5.92 -10.89 -4.30
N PHE A 69 -5.25 -12.02 -4.08
CA PHE A 69 -5.17 -13.08 -5.09
C PHE A 69 -6.53 -13.78 -5.29
N GLY A 70 -7.27 -14.04 -4.22
CA GLY A 70 -8.65 -14.55 -4.31
C GLY A 70 -9.60 -13.60 -5.04
N ALA A 71 -9.26 -12.31 -5.12
CA ALA A 71 -9.95 -11.28 -5.90
C ALA A 71 -9.73 -11.38 -7.42
N GLY A 72 -8.81 -12.21 -7.88
CA GLY A 72 -8.37 -12.21 -9.27
C GLY A 72 -7.23 -11.23 -9.58
N ALA A 73 -6.49 -10.73 -8.58
CA ALA A 73 -5.21 -10.07 -8.88
C ALA A 73 -4.19 -11.10 -9.37
N ASP A 74 -3.47 -10.79 -10.45
CA ASP A 74 -2.34 -11.58 -10.92
C ASP A 74 -1.07 -11.27 -10.10
N PHE A 75 -0.95 -10.03 -9.63
CA PHE A 75 0.18 -9.58 -8.82
C PHE A 75 -0.29 -8.66 -7.68
N VAL A 76 0.48 -8.61 -6.59
CA VAL A 76 0.21 -7.72 -5.45
C VAL A 76 1.46 -6.88 -5.16
N MET A 77 1.30 -5.55 -5.20
CA MET A 77 2.31 -4.58 -4.85
C MET A 77 2.16 -4.17 -3.38
N ILE A 78 3.24 -4.34 -2.62
CA ILE A 78 3.24 -4.11 -1.18
C ILE A 78 4.36 -3.11 -0.83
N GLY A 79 3.98 -1.98 -0.22
CA GLY A 79 4.94 -1.00 0.29
C GLY A 79 5.17 -1.14 1.80
N GLY A 80 4.14 -0.84 2.59
CA GLY A 80 4.25 -0.73 4.04
C GLY A 80 4.71 -1.99 4.77
N LEU A 81 4.42 -3.19 4.25
CA LEU A 81 4.87 -4.45 4.86
C LEU A 81 6.38 -4.65 4.70
N PHE A 82 6.94 -4.25 3.56
CA PHE A 82 8.38 -4.32 3.32
C PHE A 82 9.13 -3.11 3.87
N ALA A 83 8.43 -2.03 4.25
CA ALA A 83 9.08 -0.90 4.89
C ALA A 83 9.74 -1.29 6.22
N GLY A 84 10.89 -0.68 6.51
CA GLY A 84 11.62 -0.87 7.77
C GLY A 84 12.69 -1.97 7.76
N HIS A 85 12.83 -2.76 6.70
CA HIS A 85 13.89 -3.78 6.57
C HIS A 85 15.24 -3.16 6.18
N ASP A 86 16.33 -3.90 6.38
CA ASP A 86 17.69 -3.47 6.03
C ASP A 86 17.85 -3.03 4.59
N GLN A 87 17.26 -3.79 3.67
CA GLN A 87 17.32 -3.56 2.22
C GLN A 87 16.54 -2.31 1.79
N CYS A 88 15.63 -1.81 2.63
CA CYS A 88 14.84 -0.63 2.31
C CYS A 88 15.63 0.64 2.60
N GLY A 89 15.59 1.58 1.65
CA GLY A 89 16.12 2.93 1.85
C GLY A 89 15.39 3.68 2.97
N GLY A 90 15.98 4.79 3.41
CA GLY A 90 15.47 5.59 4.52
C GLY A 90 16.41 5.54 5.72
N GLU A 91 16.51 6.67 6.43
CA GLU A 91 17.40 6.79 7.58
C GLU A 91 16.89 5.98 8.77
N VAL A 92 17.83 5.29 9.43
CA VAL A 92 17.57 4.62 10.70
C VAL A 92 17.71 5.65 11.81
N ILE A 93 16.61 5.91 12.51
CA ILE A 93 16.57 6.79 13.67
C ILE A 93 16.49 5.91 14.91
N GLU A 94 17.29 6.23 15.92
CA GLU A 94 17.17 5.64 17.23
C GLU A 94 16.39 6.58 18.16
N GLN A 95 15.27 6.11 18.71
CA GLN A 95 14.47 6.85 19.68
C GLN A 95 14.17 5.94 20.86
N ASN A 96 14.46 6.40 22.08
CA ASN A 96 14.17 5.67 23.32
C ASN A 96 14.76 4.24 23.34
N GLY A 97 15.97 4.06 22.80
CA GLY A 97 16.65 2.75 22.70
C GLY A 97 16.02 1.78 21.70
N ARG A 98 15.09 2.25 20.86
CA ARG A 98 14.48 1.46 19.78
C ARG A 98 14.85 2.07 18.42
N LYS A 99 15.18 1.19 17.47
CA LYS A 99 15.48 1.57 16.09
C LYS A 99 14.19 1.69 15.29
N PHE A 100 14.08 2.76 14.54
CA PHE A 100 13.00 3.06 13.61
C PHE A 100 13.59 3.43 12.25
N LYS A 101 12.83 3.25 11.18
CA LYS A 101 13.14 3.77 9.85
C LYS A 101 12.09 4.77 9.41
N LEU A 102 12.54 5.84 8.76
CA LEU A 102 11.66 6.80 8.08
C LEU A 102 11.05 6.17 6.83
N PHE A 103 9.72 6.18 6.73
CA PHE A 103 8.97 5.77 5.56
C PHE A 103 8.03 6.89 5.13
N TYR A 104 8.11 7.31 3.87
CA TYR A 104 7.33 8.41 3.34
C TYR A 104 6.62 8.02 2.05
N GLY A 105 5.42 8.56 1.85
CA GLY A 105 4.74 8.45 0.56
C GLY A 105 5.42 9.31 -0.50
N MET A 106 5.44 8.87 -1.75
CA MET A 106 6.07 9.62 -2.85
C MET A 106 5.44 11.00 -3.11
N SER A 107 4.19 11.21 -2.67
CA SER A 107 3.50 12.50 -2.73
C SER A 107 3.56 13.28 -1.40
N SER A 108 4.49 12.94 -0.49
CA SER A 108 4.72 13.70 0.73
C SER A 108 5.67 14.88 0.49
N ASP A 109 5.62 15.88 1.39
CA ASP A 109 6.54 17.02 1.35
C ASP A 109 8.01 16.58 1.42
N THR A 110 8.30 15.54 2.19
CA THR A 110 9.64 14.94 2.28
C THR A 110 10.11 14.40 0.93
N ALA A 111 9.24 13.70 0.20
CA ALA A 111 9.57 13.16 -1.12
C ALA A 111 9.69 14.26 -2.18
N MET A 112 8.76 15.22 -2.18
CA MET A 112 8.74 16.32 -3.15
C MET A 112 9.96 17.22 -2.99
N ASN A 113 10.34 17.58 -1.76
CA ASN A 113 11.55 18.36 -1.51
C ASN A 113 12.82 17.58 -1.90
N LYS A 114 12.87 16.27 -1.64
CA LYS A 114 14.05 15.43 -1.96
C LYS A 114 14.24 15.19 -3.45
N HIS A 115 13.16 15.04 -4.22
CA HIS A 115 13.23 14.65 -5.63
C HIS A 115 12.96 15.79 -6.61
N HIS A 116 12.16 16.79 -6.23
CA HIS A 116 11.72 17.89 -7.11
C HIS A 116 12.17 19.28 -6.61
N GLY A 117 12.87 19.35 -5.48
CA GLY A 117 13.45 20.58 -4.92
C GLY A 117 12.44 21.51 -4.24
N SER A 118 11.16 21.47 -4.62
CA SER A 118 10.07 22.16 -3.94
C SER A 118 8.72 21.51 -4.26
N VAL A 119 7.71 21.83 -3.44
CA VAL A 119 6.31 21.56 -3.77
C VAL A 119 5.83 22.71 -4.65
N ALA A 120 5.35 22.41 -5.87
CA ALA A 120 4.76 23.43 -6.73
C ALA A 120 3.57 24.09 -6.00
N GLU A 121 3.43 25.41 -6.09
CA GLU A 121 2.46 26.20 -5.31
C GLU A 121 1.01 25.72 -5.45
N TYR A 122 0.67 25.14 -6.60
CA TYR A 122 -0.65 24.60 -6.90
C TYR A 122 -0.86 23.13 -6.48
N ARG A 123 0.17 22.44 -5.98
CA ARG A 123 0.12 21.03 -5.57
C ARG A 123 0.02 20.91 -4.05
N ALA A 124 -0.94 20.14 -3.58
CA ALA A 124 -1.04 19.77 -2.18
C ALA A 124 -0.29 18.45 -1.91
N SER A 125 0.32 18.34 -0.73
CA SER A 125 0.90 17.10 -0.23
C SER A 125 -0.18 16.03 0.01
N GLU A 126 -0.11 14.94 -0.76
CA GLU A 126 -1.03 13.79 -0.67
C GLU A 126 -0.36 12.54 -0.07
N GLY A 127 0.81 12.72 0.54
CA GLY A 127 1.51 11.70 1.29
C GLY A 127 1.85 12.18 2.71
N LYS A 128 2.01 11.24 3.63
CA LYS A 128 2.56 11.49 4.96
C LYS A 128 3.91 10.80 5.12
N THR A 129 4.70 11.31 6.06
CA THR A 129 5.93 10.68 6.52
C THR A 129 5.69 10.08 7.89
N ILE A 130 6.05 8.81 8.07
CA ILE A 130 5.88 8.06 9.31
C ILE A 130 7.18 7.35 9.69
N THR A 131 7.35 7.07 10.98
CA THR A 131 8.41 6.21 11.48
C THR A 131 7.86 4.80 11.66
N ILE A 132 8.56 3.81 11.10
CA ILE A 132 8.19 2.39 11.21
C ILE A 132 9.26 1.70 12.06
N PRO A 133 8.89 0.80 12.98
CA PRO A 133 9.87 0.02 13.73
C PRO A 133 10.84 -0.70 12.78
N TYR A 134 12.13 -0.64 13.10
CA TYR A 134 13.14 -1.32 12.31
C TYR A 134 12.92 -2.83 12.34
N ARG A 135 13.04 -3.45 11.17
CA ARG A 135 12.92 -4.89 10.94
C ARG A 135 14.26 -5.39 10.41
N ILE A 136 14.61 -6.62 10.79
CA ILE A 136 15.76 -7.38 10.25
C ILE A 136 15.60 -7.65 8.74
N ALA A 137 16.45 -8.47 8.13
CA ALA A 137 16.44 -8.73 6.69
C ALA A 137 15.06 -9.11 6.11
N SER A 138 14.73 -8.61 4.92
CA SER A 138 13.46 -8.90 4.23
C SER A 138 13.21 -10.39 3.95
N SER A 139 14.26 -11.21 3.89
CA SER A 139 14.18 -12.66 3.73
C SER A 139 13.38 -13.33 4.85
N SER A 140 13.51 -12.86 6.10
CA SER A 140 12.74 -13.42 7.21
C SER A 140 11.26 -13.03 7.14
N CYS A 141 10.93 -11.86 6.61
CA CYS A 141 9.55 -11.41 6.44
C CYS A 141 8.81 -12.23 5.37
N LEU A 142 9.46 -12.49 4.22
CA LEU A 142 8.92 -13.37 3.19
C LEU A 142 8.68 -14.80 3.72
N CYS A 143 9.64 -15.33 4.49
CA CYS A 143 9.55 -16.67 5.07
C CYS A 143 8.45 -16.77 6.14
N SER A 144 8.29 -15.74 6.99
CA SER A 144 7.23 -15.72 8.01
C SER A 144 5.81 -15.74 7.43
N SER A 145 5.63 -15.26 6.19
CA SER A 145 4.36 -15.34 5.47
C SER A 145 4.06 -16.74 4.91
N SER A 146 5.03 -17.65 4.91
CA SER A 146 4.89 -19.04 4.40
C SER A 146 4.50 -20.05 5.50
N TYR A 147 4.45 -19.63 6.76
CA TYR A 147 4.06 -20.45 7.93
C TYR A 147 2.58 -20.27 8.31
N VAL A 148 1.70 -20.11 7.32
CA VAL A 148 0.23 -20.14 7.48
C VAL A 148 -0.36 -21.16 6.53
#